data_AF-A0A495JHQ3-F1
#
_entry.id   AF-A0A495JHQ3-F1
#
_cell.length_a   1.000
_cell.length_b   1.000
_cell.length_c   1.000
_cell.angle_alpha   90.00
_cell.angle_beta   90.00
_cell.angle_gamma   90.00
#
_symmetry.space_group_name_H-M   'P 1'
#
loop_
_entity.id
_entity.type
_entity.pdbx_description
1 polymer ?
#
loop_
_entity_poly.entity_id
_entity_poly.type
_entity_poly.pdbx_seq_one_letter_code
_entity_poly.pdbx_strand_id
1 'polypeptide(L)'
;MSLPDINDLQDLLTPLFQAMEWAEEEIEAARRRHRYAADRIWDSFLLLTPTHDLMSRSEAVYRSHCRELLDRVARREDTRPGTAAECCIALSETSLRAPLNTTAAGLYARMWTLAQLPPIEMTDSSVHYEALEGSSIDQQEAWLRRKLRQQSRITATSSAAAAVPRQAAAA
;
A
#
# COMPACT_ATOMS: atom_id res chain seq x y z
N MET A 1 3.56 -36.53 -11.24
CA MET A 1 3.18 -35.21 -10.72
C MET A 1 1.71 -35.30 -10.36
N SER A 2 1.38 -35.50 -9.09
CA SER A 2 -0.02 -35.64 -8.65
C SER A 2 -0.71 -34.27 -8.75
N LEU A 3 -1.95 -34.24 -9.24
CA LEU A 3 -2.76 -33.03 -9.19
C LEU A 3 -3.02 -32.67 -7.71
N PRO A 4 -3.00 -31.39 -7.34
CA PRO A 4 -3.34 -30.96 -5.98
C PRO A 4 -4.76 -31.42 -5.62
N ASP A 5 -4.95 -31.88 -4.39
CA ASP A 5 -6.27 -32.25 -3.88
C ASP A 5 -7.17 -31.00 -3.81
N ILE A 6 -8.48 -31.20 -3.86
CA ILE A 6 -9.47 -30.11 -3.71
C ILE A 6 -9.25 -29.36 -2.39
N ASN A 7 -8.84 -30.05 -1.32
CA ASN A 7 -8.51 -29.44 -0.04
C ASN A 7 -7.27 -28.54 -0.13
N ASP A 8 -6.22 -28.97 -0.85
CA ASP A 8 -5.02 -28.17 -1.09
C ASP A 8 -5.34 -26.90 -1.89
N LEU A 9 -6.27 -27.00 -2.85
CA LEU A 9 -6.74 -25.86 -3.63
C LEU A 9 -7.57 -24.88 -2.79
N GLN A 10 -8.40 -25.39 -1.87
CA GLN A 10 -9.17 -24.55 -0.95
C GLN A 10 -8.27 -23.78 0.03
N ASP A 11 -7.26 -24.44 0.60
CA ASP A 11 -6.30 -23.79 1.49
C ASP A 11 -5.48 -22.72 0.77
N LEU A 12 -5.18 -22.94 -0.52
CA LEU A 12 -4.47 -21.96 -1.35
C LEU A 12 -5.33 -20.74 -1.69
N LEU A 13 -6.62 -20.93 -1.98
CA LEU A 13 -7.50 -19.87 -2.49
C LEU A 13 -8.21 -19.07 -1.38
N THR A 14 -8.38 -19.64 -0.18
CA THR A 14 -9.08 -18.99 0.93
C THR A 14 -8.50 -17.60 1.27
N PRO A 15 -7.18 -17.41 1.42
CA PRO A 15 -6.61 -16.09 1.71
C PRO A 15 -6.85 -15.07 0.59
N LEU A 16 -6.92 -15.53 -0.67
CA LEU A 16 -7.17 -14.66 -1.82
C LEU A 16 -8.60 -14.10 -1.77
N PHE A 17 -9.60 -14.96 -1.52
CA PHE A 17 -10.99 -14.52 -1.43
C PHE A 17 -11.23 -13.59 -0.24
N GLN A 18 -10.60 -13.85 0.91
CA GLN A 18 -10.66 -12.94 2.06
C GLN A 18 -10.07 -11.56 1.73
N ALA A 19 -8.93 -11.51 1.05
CA ALA A 19 -8.35 -10.24 0.61
C ALA A 19 -9.27 -9.51 -0.37
N MET A 20 -9.95 -10.22 -1.28
CA MET A 20 -10.92 -9.60 -2.20
C MET A 20 -12.09 -8.96 -1.45
N GLU A 21 -12.66 -9.66 -0.46
CA GLU A 21 -13.74 -9.13 0.38
C GLU A 21 -13.32 -7.84 1.10
N TRP A 22 -12.15 -7.86 1.75
CA TRP A 22 -11.62 -6.67 2.42
C TRP A 22 -11.32 -5.51 1.46
N ALA A 23 -10.88 -5.82 0.24
CA ALA A 23 -10.61 -4.82 -0.79
C ALA A 23 -11.90 -4.13 -1.26
N GLU A 24 -12.98 -4.88 -1.48
CA GLU A 24 -14.28 -4.35 -1.86
C GLU A 24 -14.84 -3.42 -0.76
N GLU A 25 -14.75 -3.83 0.49
CA GLU A 25 -15.18 -3.01 1.62
C GLU A 25 -14.39 -1.70 1.74
N GLU A 26 -13.05 -1.74 1.54
CA GLU A 26 -12.22 -0.53 1.54
C GLU A 26 -12.53 0.37 0.33
N ILE A 27 -12.85 -0.20 -0.84
CA ILE A 27 -13.35 0.57 -2.00
C ILE A 27 -14.64 1.29 -1.63
N GLU A 28 -15.62 0.61 -1.04
CA GLU A 28 -16.87 1.26 -0.64
C GLU A 28 -16.63 2.35 0.40
N ALA A 29 -15.81 2.07 1.42
CA ALA A 29 -15.44 3.05 2.43
C ALA A 29 -14.75 4.28 1.80
N ALA A 30 -13.83 4.07 0.87
CA ALA A 30 -13.15 5.14 0.15
C ALA A 30 -14.12 5.94 -0.74
N ARG A 31 -15.07 5.30 -1.43
CA ARG A 31 -16.12 6.00 -2.21
C ARG A 31 -17.00 6.88 -1.33
N ARG A 32 -17.33 6.42 -0.12
CA ARG A 32 -18.09 7.22 0.87
C ARG A 32 -17.28 8.42 1.36
N ARG A 33 -15.98 8.23 1.66
CA ARG A 33 -15.06 9.31 2.09
C ARG A 33 -14.76 10.32 0.97
N HIS A 34 -14.59 9.86 -0.26
CA HIS A 34 -14.16 10.64 -1.42
C HIS A 34 -15.20 10.59 -2.56
N ARG A 35 -16.42 11.06 -2.29
CA ARG A 35 -17.52 11.02 -3.28
C ARG A 35 -17.16 11.64 -4.63
N TYR A 36 -16.30 12.66 -4.65
CA TYR A 36 -15.83 13.33 -5.87
C TYR A 36 -14.91 12.47 -6.75
N ALA A 37 -14.43 11.33 -6.26
CA ALA A 37 -13.52 10.43 -6.95
C ALA A 37 -14.08 8.99 -7.06
N ALA A 38 -15.38 8.80 -6.82
CA ALA A 38 -15.99 7.49 -6.64
C ALA A 38 -15.74 6.52 -7.81
N ASP A 39 -15.82 6.99 -9.05
CA ASP A 39 -15.60 6.15 -10.24
C ASP A 39 -14.14 5.71 -10.35
N ARG A 40 -13.19 6.63 -10.15
CA ARG A 40 -11.74 6.32 -10.17
C ARG A 40 -11.35 5.34 -9.08
N ILE A 41 -11.98 5.44 -7.91
CA ILE A 41 -11.79 4.52 -6.79
C ILE A 41 -12.35 3.14 -7.14
N TRP A 42 -13.54 3.07 -7.72
CA TRP A 42 -14.14 1.81 -8.18
C TRP A 42 -13.26 1.10 -9.20
N ASP A 43 -12.70 1.84 -10.17
CA ASP A 43 -11.84 1.30 -11.23
C ASP A 43 -10.42 0.92 -10.76
N SER A 44 -10.11 1.09 -9.46
CA SER A 44 -8.75 0.92 -8.93
C SER A 44 -8.49 -0.43 -8.24
N PHE A 45 -9.43 -1.38 -8.31
CA PHE A 45 -9.33 -2.68 -7.63
C PHE A 45 -7.99 -3.40 -7.86
N LEU A 46 -7.48 -3.41 -9.10
CA LEU A 46 -6.22 -4.08 -9.43
C LEU A 46 -4.98 -3.45 -8.77
N LEU A 47 -5.08 -2.22 -8.24
CA LEU A 47 -3.98 -1.63 -7.48
C LEU A 47 -3.83 -2.25 -6.08
N LEU A 48 -4.91 -2.84 -5.56
CA LEU A 48 -5.02 -3.37 -4.20
C LEU A 48 -4.41 -4.78 -4.06
N THR A 49 -3.70 -5.27 -5.08
CA THR A 49 -3.02 -6.57 -5.01
C THR A 49 -1.98 -6.56 -3.89
N PRO A 50 -2.04 -7.53 -2.95
CA PRO A 50 -1.01 -7.71 -1.94
C PRO A 50 0.39 -7.83 -2.53
N THR A 51 1.38 -7.24 -1.88
CA THR A 51 2.80 -7.36 -2.28
C THR A 51 3.62 -8.23 -1.35
N HIS A 52 3.01 -8.73 -0.28
CA HIS A 52 3.67 -9.51 0.74
C HIS A 52 2.71 -10.48 1.42
N ASP A 53 3.18 -11.68 1.76
CA ASP A 53 2.37 -12.74 2.38
C ASP A 53 1.72 -12.31 3.72
N LEU A 54 2.38 -11.42 4.47
CA LEU A 54 1.83 -10.84 5.71
C LEU A 54 0.49 -10.12 5.48
N MET A 55 0.29 -9.53 4.30
CA MET A 55 -0.97 -8.86 3.97
C MET A 55 -2.10 -9.88 3.83
N SER A 56 -1.82 -11.06 3.27
CA SER A 56 -2.81 -12.13 3.15
C SER A 56 -3.16 -12.77 4.50
N ARG A 57 -2.35 -12.54 5.55
CA ARG A 57 -2.52 -13.11 6.89
C ARG A 57 -2.99 -12.10 7.93
N SER A 58 -2.96 -10.80 7.61
CA SER A 58 -3.28 -9.72 8.53
C SER A 58 -4.19 -8.71 7.86
N GLU A 59 -5.47 -8.79 8.20
CA GLU A 59 -6.50 -7.86 7.74
C GLU A 59 -6.11 -6.39 8.00
N ALA A 60 -5.59 -6.08 9.19
CA ALA A 60 -5.21 -4.71 9.55
C ALA A 60 -4.12 -4.14 8.62
N VAL A 61 -3.11 -4.94 8.30
CA VAL A 61 -2.01 -4.55 7.41
C VAL A 61 -2.51 -4.41 5.97
N TYR A 62 -3.34 -5.33 5.50
CA TYR A 62 -3.90 -5.26 4.16
C TYR A 62 -4.85 -4.07 3.98
N ARG A 63 -5.77 -3.85 4.92
CA ARG A 63 -6.68 -2.69 4.87
C ARG A 63 -5.93 -1.37 4.93
N SER A 64 -4.88 -1.29 5.75
CA SER A 64 -3.99 -0.12 5.77
C SER A 64 -3.37 0.14 4.40
N HIS A 65 -2.84 -0.91 3.77
CA HIS A 65 -2.29 -0.85 2.42
C HIS A 65 -3.32 -0.34 1.40
N CYS A 66 -4.52 -0.93 1.38
CA CYS A 66 -5.59 -0.52 0.47
C CYS A 66 -6.01 0.93 0.68
N ARG A 67 -6.24 1.33 1.94
CA ARG A 67 -6.69 2.68 2.30
C ARG A 67 -5.76 3.76 1.78
N GLU A 68 -4.44 3.57 1.95
CA GLU A 68 -3.45 4.53 1.48
C GLU A 68 -3.44 4.64 -0.05
N LEU A 69 -3.52 3.51 -0.77
CA LEU A 69 -3.61 3.52 -2.23
C LEU A 69 -4.88 4.22 -2.73
N LEU A 70 -6.04 3.93 -2.12
CA LEU A 70 -7.31 4.55 -2.50
C LEU A 70 -7.33 6.05 -2.20
N ASP A 71 -6.70 6.50 -1.11
CA ASP A 71 -6.54 7.91 -0.79
C ASP A 71 -5.63 8.61 -1.83
N ARG A 72 -4.54 7.96 -2.28
CA ARG A 72 -3.70 8.47 -3.39
C ARG A 72 -4.47 8.54 -4.71
N VAL A 73 -5.27 7.51 -5.03
CA VAL A 73 -6.15 7.50 -6.21
C VAL A 73 -7.10 8.68 -6.18
N ALA A 74 -7.78 8.92 -5.03
CA ALA A 74 -8.70 10.03 -4.87
C ALA A 74 -8.02 11.38 -5.17
N ARG A 75 -6.81 11.57 -4.63
CA ARG A 75 -5.97 12.77 -4.78
C ARG A 75 -5.20 12.90 -6.10
N ARG A 76 -5.24 11.88 -6.98
CA ARG A 76 -4.43 11.81 -8.22
C ARG A 76 -2.92 11.78 -7.97
N GLU A 77 -2.51 11.19 -6.85
CA GLU A 77 -1.10 11.02 -6.50
C GLU A 77 -0.50 9.77 -7.16
N ASP A 78 0.84 9.69 -7.22
CA ASP A 78 1.54 8.50 -7.71
C ASP A 78 1.28 7.31 -6.78
N THR A 79 0.66 6.24 -7.30
CA THR A 79 0.36 5.01 -6.54
C THR A 79 1.52 4.02 -6.51
N ARG A 80 2.61 4.29 -7.24
CA ARG A 80 3.76 3.39 -7.34
C ARG A 80 4.64 3.32 -6.09
N PRO A 81 4.96 4.42 -5.37
CA PRO A 81 5.80 4.34 -4.16
C PRO A 81 5.22 3.40 -3.12
N GLY A 82 6.07 2.78 -2.30
CA GLY A 82 5.63 1.90 -1.22
C GLY A 82 4.65 2.59 -0.26
N THR A 83 3.66 1.86 0.25
CA THR A 83 2.76 2.31 1.30
C THR A 83 3.44 2.25 2.68
N ALA A 84 2.88 2.91 3.68
CA ALA A 84 3.35 2.85 5.06
C ALA A 84 3.29 1.42 5.60
N ALA A 85 2.23 0.66 5.27
CA ALA A 85 2.13 -0.76 5.59
C ALA A 85 3.28 -1.60 5.00
N GLU A 86 3.64 -1.37 3.74
CA GLU A 86 4.79 -2.03 3.10
C GLU A 86 6.11 -1.66 3.79
N CYS A 87 6.27 -0.40 4.18
CA CYS A 87 7.44 0.06 4.92
C CYS A 87 7.52 -0.59 6.31
N CYS A 88 6.40 -0.72 7.03
CA CYS A 88 6.34 -1.44 8.31
C CYS A 88 6.79 -2.89 8.18
N ILE A 89 6.31 -3.60 7.15
CA ILE A 89 6.73 -4.98 6.88
C ILE A 89 8.25 -5.03 6.68
N ALA A 90 8.80 -4.20 5.78
CA ALA A 90 10.22 -4.18 5.49
C ALA A 90 11.09 -3.86 6.73
N LEU A 91 10.64 -2.92 7.57
CA LEU A 91 11.35 -2.54 8.80
C LEU A 91 11.25 -3.63 9.87
N SER A 92 10.09 -4.26 10.02
CA SER A 92 9.90 -5.42 10.90
C SER A 92 10.81 -6.58 10.51
N GLU A 93 10.88 -6.91 9.22
CA GLU A 93 11.76 -7.97 8.73
C GLU A 93 13.24 -7.63 8.90
N THR A 94 13.59 -6.35 8.77
CA THR A 94 14.96 -5.87 9.02
C THR A 94 15.30 -6.02 10.51
N SER A 95 14.38 -5.65 11.41
CA SER A 95 14.61 -5.73 12.86
C SER A 95 14.81 -7.16 13.38
N LEU A 96 14.24 -8.15 12.69
CA LEU A 96 14.47 -9.57 13.00
C LEU A 96 15.88 -10.06 12.66
N ARG A 97 16.62 -9.32 11.81
CA ARG A 97 17.98 -9.68 11.38
C ARG A 97 19.05 -8.87 12.10
N ALA A 98 18.78 -7.60 12.38
CA ALA A 98 19.67 -6.73 13.13
C ALA A 98 18.87 -5.65 13.87
N PRO A 99 19.35 -5.18 15.04
CA PRO A 99 18.73 -4.05 15.72
C PRO A 99 18.64 -2.82 14.82
N LEU A 100 17.48 -2.15 14.82
CA LEU A 100 17.31 -0.88 14.12
C LEU A 100 18.10 0.22 14.83
N ASN A 101 18.72 1.10 14.05
CA ASN A 101 19.28 2.34 14.60
C ASN A 101 18.15 3.34 14.92
N THR A 102 18.50 4.44 15.59
CA THR A 102 17.55 5.49 16.02
C THR A 102 16.68 6.00 14.88
N THR A 103 17.26 6.31 13.72
CA THR A 103 16.51 6.82 12.55
C THR A 103 15.53 5.77 12.01
N ALA A 104 15.96 4.51 11.88
CA ALA A 104 15.10 3.44 11.38
C ALA A 104 13.99 3.05 12.37
N ALA A 105 14.26 3.11 13.68
CA ALA A 105 13.24 2.96 14.71
C ALA A 105 12.21 4.09 14.66
N GLY A 106 12.67 5.34 14.50
CA GLY A 106 11.80 6.50 14.29
C GLY A 106 10.93 6.38 13.04
N LEU A 107 11.55 5.98 11.91
CA LEU A 107 10.82 5.70 10.67
C LEU A 107 9.78 4.61 10.87
N TYR A 108 10.11 3.53 11.60
CA TYR A 108 9.16 2.46 11.85
C TYR A 108 7.95 2.95 12.66
N ALA A 109 8.18 3.73 13.72
CA ALA A 109 7.11 4.34 14.50
C ALA A 109 6.23 5.27 13.65
N ARG A 110 6.84 6.13 12.80
CA ARG A 110 6.11 7.01 11.87
C ARG A 110 5.24 6.21 10.89
N MET A 111 5.82 5.19 10.25
CA MET A 111 5.09 4.36 9.29
C MET A 111 3.95 3.60 9.97
N TRP A 112 4.14 3.16 11.21
CA TRP A 112 3.10 2.50 12.00
C TRP A 112 1.88 3.41 12.23
N THR A 113 2.14 4.67 12.62
CA THR A 113 1.09 5.69 12.78
C THR A 113 0.42 6.03 11.45
N LEU A 114 1.19 6.26 10.38
CA LEU A 114 0.63 6.55 9.05
C LEU A 114 -0.18 5.39 8.47
N ALA A 115 0.24 4.16 8.78
CA ALA A 115 -0.49 2.94 8.44
C ALA A 115 -1.78 2.79 9.27
N GLN A 116 -2.01 3.62 10.29
CA GLN A 116 -3.18 3.54 11.17
C GLN A 116 -3.34 2.14 11.80
N LEU A 117 -2.22 1.52 12.15
CA LEU A 117 -2.19 0.23 12.84
C LEU A 117 -2.49 0.42 14.33
N PRO A 118 -2.93 -0.64 15.05
CA PRO A 118 -3.20 -0.56 16.48
C PRO A 118 -2.00 0.01 17.25
N PRO A 119 -2.20 0.92 18.20
CA PRO A 119 -1.10 1.58 18.90
C PRO A 119 -0.24 0.57 19.69
N ILE A 120 1.06 0.85 19.77
CA ILE A 120 2.07 0.05 20.50
C ILE A 120 3.01 0.99 21.26
N GLU A 121 3.74 0.52 22.28
CA GLU A 121 4.65 1.37 23.08
C GLU A 121 5.65 2.18 22.23
N MET A 122 6.10 1.61 21.10
CA MET A 122 6.99 2.30 20.16
C MET A 122 6.39 3.60 19.59
N THR A 123 5.06 3.68 19.41
CA THR A 123 4.41 4.89 18.90
C THR A 123 4.43 6.03 19.91
N ASP A 124 4.50 5.74 21.22
CA ASP A 124 4.57 6.76 22.26
C ASP A 124 5.94 7.45 22.30
N SER A 125 6.98 6.72 21.89
CA SER A 125 8.34 7.26 21.77
C SER A 125 8.61 7.97 20.43
N SER A 126 7.66 7.93 19.48
CA SER A 126 7.81 8.50 18.13
C SER A 126 8.20 9.98 18.16
N VAL A 127 7.60 10.76 19.07
CA VAL A 127 7.85 12.20 19.22
C VAL A 127 9.33 12.50 19.51
N HIS A 128 9.99 11.63 20.27
CA HIS A 128 11.41 11.79 20.60
C HIS A 128 12.31 11.52 19.39
N TYR A 129 12.00 10.50 18.60
CA TYR A 129 12.75 10.21 17.38
C TYR A 129 12.58 11.33 16.34
N GLU A 130 11.36 11.82 16.16
CA GLU A 130 11.06 12.91 15.23
C GLU A 130 11.80 14.20 15.60
N ALA A 131 11.87 14.53 16.89
CA ALA A 131 12.57 15.72 17.37
C ALA A 131 14.10 15.66 17.15
N LEU A 132 14.69 14.46 17.18
CA LEU A 132 16.13 14.28 17.05
C LEU A 132 16.56 14.09 15.58
N GLU A 133 15.80 13.32 14.82
CA GLU A 133 16.24 12.75 13.55
C GLU A 133 15.26 13.02 12.39
N GLY A 134 14.26 13.90 12.54
CA GLY A 134 13.19 14.11 11.56
C GLY A 134 13.67 14.24 10.11
N SER A 135 14.72 15.03 9.85
CA SER A 135 15.28 15.18 8.50
C SER A 135 15.94 13.91 7.95
N SER A 136 16.61 13.13 8.82
CA SER A 136 17.16 11.82 8.48
C SER A 136 16.04 10.80 8.21
N ILE A 137 14.96 10.86 8.99
CA ILE A 137 13.77 10.02 8.82
C ILE A 137 13.09 10.33 7.49
N ASP A 138 12.94 11.60 7.10
CA ASP A 138 12.37 12.00 5.81
C ASP A 138 13.16 11.42 4.63
N GLN A 139 14.50 11.49 4.71
CA GLN A 139 15.37 10.92 3.68
C GLN A 139 15.25 9.40 3.59
N GLN A 140 15.21 8.71 4.75
CA GLN A 140 15.05 7.27 4.79
C GLN A 140 13.66 6.84 4.30
N GLU A 141 12.60 7.58 4.62
CA GLU A 141 11.26 7.35 4.12
C GLU A 141 11.22 7.44 2.59
N ALA A 142 11.73 8.54 2.03
CA ALA A 142 11.77 8.74 0.58
C ALA A 142 12.57 7.64 -0.11
N TRP A 143 13.70 7.23 0.48
CA TRP A 143 14.50 6.13 -0.03
C TRP A 143 13.74 4.80 0.01
N LEU A 144 13.10 4.46 1.15
CA LEU A 144 12.43 3.17 1.36
C LEU A 144 11.18 3.04 0.47
N ARG A 145 10.34 4.08 0.42
CA ARG A 145 9.17 4.10 -0.47
C ARG A 145 9.57 3.98 -1.95
N ARG A 146 10.70 4.57 -2.34
CA ARG A 146 11.26 4.41 -3.69
C ARG A 146 11.79 2.99 -3.92
N LYS A 147 12.42 2.37 -2.93
CA LYS A 147 12.91 0.98 -3.02
C LYS A 147 11.77 -0.03 -3.12
N LEU A 148 10.67 0.20 -2.40
CA LEU A 148 9.47 -0.64 -2.41
C LEU A 148 8.50 -0.32 -3.55
N ARG A 149 8.93 0.47 -4.54
CA ARG A 149 8.08 0.94 -5.62
C ARG A 149 7.53 -0.22 -6.46
N GLN A 150 6.22 -0.22 -6.68
CA GLN A 150 5.54 -1.15 -7.57
C GLN A 150 5.23 -0.49 -8.92
N GLN A 151 5.97 -0.86 -9.97
CA GLN A 151 5.82 -0.24 -11.30
C GLN A 151 4.48 -0.58 -11.98
N SER A 152 3.84 -1.68 -11.58
CA SER A 152 2.52 -2.10 -12.07
C SER A 152 1.36 -1.27 -11.50
N ARG A 153 1.57 -0.51 -10.42
CA ARG A 153 0.52 0.32 -9.79
C ARG A 153 0.30 1.63 -10.56
N ILE A 154 -0.22 1.53 -11.78
CA ILE A 154 -0.54 2.67 -12.63
C ILE A 154 -2.06 2.73 -12.79
N THR A 155 -2.67 3.86 -12.45
CA THR A 155 -4.07 4.12 -12.80
C THR A 155 -4.18 4.39 -14.30
N ALA A 156 -5.21 3.84 -14.96
CA ALA A 156 -5.45 4.04 -16.40
C ALA A 156 -5.53 5.53 -16.80
N THR A 157 -5.81 6.43 -15.85
CA THR A 157 -5.87 7.88 -16.06
C THR A 157 -4.51 8.58 -16.15
N SER A 158 -3.39 7.89 -15.89
CA SER A 158 -2.03 8.43 -16.09
C SER A 158 -1.53 8.29 -17.54
N SER A 159 -2.26 7.54 -18.39
CA SER A 159 -1.89 7.26 -19.79
C SER A 159 -2.50 8.23 -20.83
N ALA A 160 -2.97 9.42 -20.44
CA ALA A 160 -3.61 10.37 -21.36
C ALA A 160 -2.64 11.41 -21.98
N ALA A 161 -1.38 11.03 -22.23
CA ALA A 161 -0.39 11.88 -22.92
C ALA A 161 0.21 11.26 -24.19
N ALA A 162 -0.34 10.15 -24.70
CA ALA A 162 -0.02 9.63 -26.03
C ALA A 162 -1.18 9.95 -26.98
N ALA A 163 -1.17 11.17 -27.53
CA ALA A 163 -2.11 11.60 -28.55
C ALA A 163 -1.96 10.74 -29.82
N VAL A 164 -3.03 10.07 -30.22
CA VAL A 164 -3.20 9.59 -31.59
C VAL A 164 -3.83 10.74 -32.39
N PRO A 165 -3.15 11.31 -33.40
CA PRO A 165 -3.79 12.29 -34.27
C PRO A 165 -4.82 11.55 -35.15
N ARG A 166 -6.10 11.87 -34.98
CA ARG A 166 -7.14 11.57 -35.98
C ARG A 166 -6.85 12.47 -37.19
N GLN A 167 -6.34 11.90 -38.28
CA GLN A 167 -6.44 12.54 -39.58
C GLN A 167 -7.77 12.19 -40.24
N ALA A 168 -8.39 13.25 -40.75
CA ALA A 168 -9.75 13.33 -41.24
C ALA A 168 -9.91 12.65 -42.60
N ALA A 169 -11.04 11.98 -42.79
CA ALA A 169 -11.61 11.76 -44.11
C ALA A 169 -12.15 13.10 -44.62
N ALA A 170 -11.60 13.59 -45.72
CA ALA A 170 -12.22 14.59 -46.56
C ALA A 170 -12.39 13.97 -47.96
N ALA A 171 -13.61 14.15 -48.49
CA ALA A 171 -14.10 13.70 -49.78
C ALA A 171 -13.38 14.36 -50.96
#